data_AF-T0I1X0-F1
#
_entry.id   AF-T0I1X0-F1
#
_cell.length_a   1.000
_cell.length_b   1.000
_cell.length_c   1.000
_cell.angle_alpha   90.00
_cell.angle_beta   90.00
_cell.angle_gamma   90.00
#
_symmetry.space_group_name_H-M   'P 1'
#
loop_
_entity.id
_entity.type
_entity.pdbx_description
1 polymer ?
#
loop_
_entity_poly.entity_id
_entity_poly.type
_entity_poly.pdbx_seq_one_letter_code
_entity_poly.pdbx_strand_id
1 'polypeptide(L)'
;MLCHAPDAEAFAAALWEAFGHFAHFAMWQWQKADRPVIAAFSVAGVPFEVFGQALPVERQHGWRHFAVEARLLRLGGAGLREAVMAARRAGAKTEPAFAEVLGLEGDAYQAMLDLGEKNDTGLVEVLKRRGSPGG
;
A
#
# COMPACT_ATOMS: atom_id res chain seq x y z
N MET A 1 4.83 0.63 8.88
CA MET A 1 4.14 1.69 9.64
C MET A 1 4.31 2.99 8.88
N LEU A 2 3.22 3.75 8.69
CA LEU A 2 3.26 5.04 8.00
C LEU A 2 3.16 6.17 9.02
N CYS A 3 4.04 7.17 8.90
CA CYS A 3 4.07 8.32 9.80
C CYS A 3 3.97 9.62 9.00
N HIS A 4 3.19 10.57 9.55
CA HIS A 4 3.27 11.97 9.13
C HIS A 4 4.43 12.62 9.87
N ALA A 5 5.50 12.92 9.13
CA ALA A 5 6.77 13.44 9.62
C ALA A 5 7.17 14.70 8.84
N PRO A 6 6.61 15.88 9.18
CA PRO A 6 6.91 17.13 8.49
C PRO A 6 8.34 17.61 8.72
N ASP A 7 8.96 17.20 9.84
CA ASP A 7 10.38 17.41 10.14
C ASP A 7 11.11 16.07 10.06
N ALA A 8 11.87 15.89 8.98
CA ALA A 8 12.61 14.65 8.73
C ALA A 8 13.77 14.44 9.71
N GLU A 9 14.40 15.50 10.21
CA GLU A 9 15.56 15.41 11.11
C GLU A 9 15.10 15.03 12.52
N ALA A 10 14.07 15.72 13.03
CA ALA A 10 13.47 15.38 14.32
C ALA A 10 12.91 13.94 14.31
N PHE A 11 12.29 13.54 13.19
CA PHE A 11 11.77 12.18 13.05
C PHE A 11 12.89 11.12 13.00
N ALA A 12 13.97 11.37 12.26
CA ALA A 12 15.12 10.47 12.22
C ALA A 12 15.79 10.32 13.59
N ALA A 13 15.94 11.42 14.33
CA ALA A 13 16.47 11.40 15.70
C ALA A 13 15.59 10.55 16.63
N ALA A 14 14.27 10.73 16.59
CA ALA A 14 13.34 9.95 17.39
C ALA A 14 13.37 8.45 17.04
N LEU A 15 13.47 8.11 15.75
CA LEU A 15 13.60 6.71 15.32
C LEU A 15 14.91 6.08 15.82
N TRP A 16 16.01 6.82 15.75
CA TRP A 16 17.30 6.35 16.23
C TRP A 16 17.31 6.12 17.74
N GLU A 17 16.78 7.07 18.51
CA GLU A 17 16.66 6.95 19.97
C GLU A 17 15.77 5.76 20.36
N ALA A 18 14.59 5.65 19.75
CA ALA A 18 13.62 4.62 20.10
C ALA A 18 14.03 3.22 19.63
N PHE A 19 14.64 3.11 18.44
CA PHE A 19 14.82 1.81 17.77
C PHE A 19 16.26 1.44 17.43
N GLY A 20 17.23 2.34 17.59
CA GLY A 20 18.62 2.11 17.20
C GLY A 20 19.32 0.95 17.92
N HIS A 21 18.75 0.48 19.03
CA HIS A 21 19.26 -0.65 19.80
C HIS A 21 18.66 -2.00 19.39
N PHE A 22 17.67 -2.04 18.49
CA PHE A 22 17.07 -3.30 18.02
C PHE A 22 17.95 -4.01 16.99
N ALA A 23 17.76 -5.33 16.90
CA ALA A 23 18.44 -6.14 15.90
C ALA A 23 18.11 -5.67 14.48
N HIS A 24 19.11 -5.74 13.59
CA HIS A 24 18.99 -5.36 12.18
C HIS A 24 18.52 -3.91 11.95
N PHE A 25 18.74 -3.02 12.92
CA PHE A 25 18.41 -1.61 12.73
C PHE A 25 19.20 -1.02 11.56
N ALA A 26 18.48 -0.41 10.62
CA ALA A 26 19.01 0.37 9.52
C ALA A 26 18.09 1.56 9.27
N MET A 27 18.67 2.71 8.94
CA MET A 27 17.92 3.92 8.61
C MET A 27 18.52 4.59 7.40
N TRP A 28 17.67 5.05 6.48
CA TRP A 28 18.07 5.75 5.27
C TRP A 28 17.01 6.78 4.87
N GLN A 29 17.42 7.75 4.07
CA GLN A 29 16.52 8.74 3.50
C GLN A 29 16.56 8.63 1.98
N TRP A 30 15.40 8.64 1.34
CA TRP A 30 15.36 8.70 -0.11
C TRP A 30 15.78 10.08 -0.63
N GLN A 31 16.50 10.08 -1.75
CA GLN A 31 16.98 11.31 -2.40
C GLN A 31 15.99 11.91 -3.40
N LYS A 32 14.92 11.18 -3.74
CA LYS A 32 13.86 11.64 -4.66
C LYS A 32 12.61 12.03 -3.87
N ALA A 33 11.77 12.87 -4.49
CA ALA A 33 10.49 13.32 -3.96
C ALA A 33 10.61 14.08 -2.61
N ASP A 34 9.62 13.91 -1.73
CA ASP A 34 9.48 14.50 -0.40
C ASP A 34 10.45 13.91 0.66
N ARG A 35 11.49 13.23 0.19
CA ARG A 35 12.63 12.71 0.98
C ARG A 35 12.20 11.94 2.23
N PRO A 36 11.37 10.89 2.09
CA PRO A 36 10.94 10.10 3.23
C PRO A 36 12.14 9.50 3.96
N VAL A 37 12.01 9.39 5.28
CA VAL A 37 12.92 8.67 6.16
C VAL A 37 12.34 7.29 6.40
N ILE A 38 13.17 6.27 6.22
CA ILE A 38 12.81 4.87 6.44
C ILE A 38 13.73 4.30 7.49
N ALA A 39 13.15 3.64 8.50
CA ALA A 39 13.87 2.81 9.45
C ALA A 39 13.33 1.38 9.41
N ALA A 40 14.22 0.41 9.30
CA ALA A 40 13.91 -1.00 9.42
C ALA A 40 14.62 -1.59 10.64
N PHE A 41 13.97 -2.49 11.36
CA PHE A 41 14.52 -3.19 12.52
C PHE A 41 13.72 -4.46 12.80
N SER A 42 14.17 -5.29 13.75
CA SER A 42 13.46 -6.51 14.15
C SER A 42 13.17 -6.54 15.65
N VAL A 43 11.94 -6.93 15.99
CA VAL A 43 11.49 -7.14 17.39
C VAL A 43 11.08 -8.59 17.53
N ALA A 44 11.72 -9.34 18.43
CA ALA A 44 11.46 -10.77 18.64
C ALA A 44 11.48 -11.60 17.33
N GLY A 45 12.39 -11.26 16.41
CA GLY A 45 12.52 -11.92 15.09
C GLY A 45 11.50 -11.47 14.04
N VAL A 46 10.60 -10.55 14.35
CA VAL A 46 9.62 -9.98 13.41
C VAL A 46 10.20 -8.70 12.80
N PRO A 47 10.28 -8.58 11.46
CA PRO A 47 10.76 -7.37 10.80
C PRO A 47 9.70 -6.27 10.84
N PHE A 48 10.13 -5.05 11.15
CA PHE A 48 9.35 -3.82 11.09
C PHE A 48 10.02 -2.85 10.13
N GLU A 49 9.19 -2.10 9.42
CA GLU A 49 9.61 -0.95 8.63
C GLU A 49 8.72 0.25 8.99
N VAL A 50 9.36 1.37 9.30
CA VAL A 50 8.72 2.65 9.58
C VAL A 50 9.09 3.60 8.46
N PHE A 51 8.07 4.15 7.81
CA PHE A 51 8.20 5.08 6.71
C PHE A 51 7.56 6.40 7.14
N GLY A 52 8.34 7.48 7.14
CA GLY A 52 7.87 8.82 7.49
C GLY A 52 8.10 9.80 6.35
N GLN A 53 7.08 10.57 6.01
CA GLN A 53 7.15 11.68 5.06
C GLN A 53 6.33 12.88 5.54
N ALA A 54 6.58 14.05 4.97
CA ALA A 54 5.90 15.28 5.37
C ALA A 54 4.41 15.32 5.02
N LEU A 55 3.93 14.41 4.18
CA LEU A 55 2.52 14.33 3.82
C LEU A 55 1.70 13.62 4.93
N PRO A 56 0.50 14.09 5.27
CA PRO A 56 -0.42 13.38 6.17
C PRO A 56 -0.69 11.96 5.69
N VAL A 57 -0.79 10.99 6.61
CA VAL A 57 -0.90 9.55 6.30
C VAL A 57 -2.03 9.27 5.33
N GLU A 58 -3.18 9.89 5.52
CA GLU A 58 -4.36 9.76 4.68
C GLU A 58 -4.14 10.14 3.20
N ARG A 59 -3.12 10.96 2.92
CA ARG A 59 -2.74 11.38 1.56
C ARG A 59 -1.54 10.61 1.01
N GLN A 60 -0.82 9.86 1.84
CA GLN A 60 0.30 9.04 1.40
C GLN A 60 -0.19 7.92 0.48
N HIS A 61 0.55 7.66 -0.60
CA HIS A 61 0.12 6.67 -1.58
C HIS A 61 -0.03 5.28 -0.97
N GLY A 62 0.88 4.86 -0.08
CA GLY A 62 0.79 3.57 0.60
C GLY A 62 -0.52 3.40 1.38
N TRP A 63 -1.00 4.47 2.04
CA TRP A 63 -2.30 4.44 2.70
C TRP A 63 -3.47 4.42 1.71
N ARG A 64 -3.41 5.25 0.65
CA ARG A 64 -4.46 5.31 -0.38
C ARG A 64 -4.64 3.96 -1.07
N HIS A 65 -3.54 3.27 -1.40
CA HIS A 65 -3.56 1.89 -1.91
C HIS A 65 -4.19 0.93 -0.92
N PHE A 66 -3.69 0.89 0.32
CA PHE A 66 -4.25 0.03 1.36
C PHE A 66 -5.77 0.25 1.54
N ALA A 67 -6.22 1.50 1.54
CA ALA A 67 -7.62 1.86 1.70
C ALA A 67 -8.50 1.38 0.53
N VAL A 68 -8.06 1.58 -0.72
CA VAL A 68 -8.84 1.11 -1.89
C VAL A 68 -8.84 -0.41 -2.00
N GLU A 69 -7.72 -1.08 -1.70
CA GLU A 69 -7.63 -2.55 -1.68
C GLU A 69 -8.61 -3.14 -0.66
N ALA A 70 -8.64 -2.58 0.56
CA ALA A 70 -9.58 -3.00 1.60
C ALA A 70 -11.04 -2.78 1.17
N ARG A 71 -11.35 -1.65 0.53
CA ARG A 71 -12.70 -1.37 0.00
C ARG A 71 -13.08 -2.35 -1.10
N LEU A 72 -12.19 -2.62 -2.05
CA LEU A 72 -12.40 -3.59 -3.12
C LEU A 72 -12.64 -5.00 -2.57
N LEU A 73 -11.82 -5.48 -1.64
CA LEU A 73 -12.01 -6.80 -1.02
C LEU A 73 -13.33 -6.90 -0.25
N ARG A 74 -13.74 -5.84 0.45
CA ARG A 74 -15.03 -5.81 1.14
C ARG A 74 -16.20 -5.86 0.16
N LEU A 75 -16.14 -5.11 -0.95
CA LEU A 75 -17.22 -5.02 -1.93
C LEU A 75 -17.28 -6.24 -2.86
N GLY A 76 -16.13 -6.79 -3.26
CA GLY A 76 -16.01 -7.94 -4.16
C GLY A 76 -16.10 -9.30 -3.48
N GLY A 77 -16.05 -9.34 -2.15
CA GLY A 77 -16.26 -10.56 -1.35
C GLY A 77 -15.19 -11.64 -1.57
N ALA A 78 -15.56 -12.88 -1.25
CA ALA A 78 -14.64 -14.02 -1.25
C ALA A 78 -14.05 -14.30 -2.64
N GLY A 79 -14.85 -14.20 -3.71
CA GLY A 79 -14.39 -14.48 -5.08
C GLY A 79 -13.26 -13.55 -5.52
N LEU A 80 -13.39 -12.23 -5.27
CA LEU A 80 -12.31 -11.29 -5.58
C LEU A 80 -11.07 -11.60 -4.74
N ARG A 81 -11.24 -11.87 -3.44
CA ARG A 81 -10.14 -12.19 -2.54
C ARG A 81 -9.37 -13.42 -3.02
N GLU A 82 -10.06 -14.47 -3.41
CA GLU A 82 -9.45 -15.70 -3.90
C GLU A 82 -8.66 -15.48 -5.20
N ALA A 83 -9.24 -14.74 -6.15
CA ALA A 83 -8.58 -14.40 -7.41
C ALA A 83 -7.32 -13.55 -7.19
N VAL A 84 -7.40 -12.50 -6.36
CA VAL A 84 -6.24 -11.64 -6.02
C VAL A 84 -5.16 -12.45 -5.31
N MET A 85 -5.54 -13.33 -4.38
CA MET A 85 -4.57 -14.18 -3.69
C MET A 85 -3.94 -15.23 -4.61
N ALA A 86 -4.67 -15.72 -5.61
CA ALA A 86 -4.12 -16.61 -6.64
C ALA A 86 -3.05 -15.89 -7.48
N ALA A 87 -3.33 -14.68 -7.95
CA ALA A 87 -2.36 -13.85 -8.67
C ALA A 87 -1.13 -13.52 -7.79
N ARG A 88 -1.33 -13.18 -6.51
CA ARG A 88 -0.22 -12.94 -5.58
C ARG A 88 0.65 -14.19 -5.37
N ARG A 89 0.04 -15.38 -5.25
CA ARG A 89 0.76 -16.65 -5.15
C ARG A 89 1.52 -17.00 -6.43
N ALA A 90 1.06 -16.52 -7.58
CA ALA A 90 1.77 -16.65 -8.86
C ALA A 90 2.95 -15.67 -9.01
N GLY A 91 3.20 -14.81 -8.00
CA GLY A 91 4.34 -13.89 -7.97
C GLY A 91 4.00 -12.43 -8.22
N ALA A 92 2.73 -12.09 -8.48
CA ALA A 92 2.32 -10.70 -8.62
C ALA A 92 2.46 -9.93 -7.29
N LYS A 93 2.95 -8.70 -7.36
CA LYS A 93 2.82 -7.73 -6.26
C LYS A 93 1.35 -7.36 -6.06
N THR A 94 1.04 -6.69 -4.94
CA THR A 94 -0.35 -6.44 -4.54
C THR A 94 -1.13 -5.64 -5.57
N GLU A 95 -0.69 -4.44 -5.94
CA GLU A 95 -1.39 -3.57 -6.89
C GLU A 95 -1.50 -4.21 -8.28
N PRO A 96 -0.43 -4.82 -8.85
CA PRO A 96 -0.54 -5.60 -10.08
C PRO A 96 -1.54 -6.75 -10.01
N ALA A 97 -1.62 -7.47 -8.88
CA ALA A 97 -2.59 -8.56 -8.72
C ALA A 97 -4.04 -8.04 -8.77
N PHE A 98 -4.33 -6.90 -8.14
CA PHE A 98 -5.63 -6.26 -8.29
C PHE A 98 -5.87 -5.78 -9.73
N ALA A 99 -4.89 -5.14 -10.35
CA ALA A 99 -5.01 -4.65 -11.72
C ALA A 99 -5.31 -5.80 -12.71
N GLU A 100 -4.61 -6.93 -12.61
CA GLU A 100 -4.83 -8.12 -13.43
C GLU A 100 -6.25 -8.68 -13.24
N VAL A 101 -6.66 -8.89 -11.99
CA VAL A 101 -7.97 -9.47 -11.66
C VAL A 101 -9.12 -8.55 -12.05
N LEU A 102 -8.95 -7.23 -11.92
CA LEU A 102 -9.96 -6.23 -12.28
C LEU A 102 -9.91 -5.83 -13.76
N GLY A 103 -8.84 -6.17 -14.48
CA GLY A 103 -8.66 -5.80 -15.88
C GLY A 103 -8.33 -4.35 -16.09
N LEU A 104 -7.54 -3.78 -15.19
CA LEU A 104 -7.06 -2.43 -15.34
C LEU A 104 -5.92 -2.43 -16.36
N GLU A 105 -5.98 -1.49 -17.28
CA GLU A 105 -4.93 -1.27 -18.29
C GLU A 105 -3.92 -0.23 -17.78
N GLY A 106 -2.71 -0.27 -18.36
CA GLY A 106 -1.66 0.69 -18.05
C GLY A 106 -0.90 0.37 -16.75
N ASP A 107 -0.47 1.42 -16.06
CA ASP A 107 0.31 1.28 -14.83
C ASP A 107 -0.59 0.90 -13.65
N ALA A 108 -0.34 -0.28 -13.08
CA ALA A 108 -1.18 -0.84 -12.00
C ALA A 108 -1.20 0.05 -10.75
N TYR A 109 -0.10 0.74 -10.47
CA TYR A 109 -0.01 1.64 -9.32
C TYR A 109 -0.93 2.85 -9.51
N GLN A 110 -0.81 3.56 -10.63
CA GLN A 110 -1.70 4.68 -10.91
C GLN A 110 -3.17 4.27 -11.03
N ALA A 111 -3.46 3.15 -11.72
CA ALA A 111 -4.83 2.68 -11.89
C ALA A 111 -5.53 2.37 -10.56
N MET A 112 -4.79 1.82 -9.58
CA MET A 112 -5.32 1.58 -8.25
C MET A 112 -5.56 2.88 -7.46
N LEU A 113 -4.70 3.88 -7.60
CA LEU A 113 -4.95 5.21 -7.02
C LEU A 113 -6.22 5.85 -7.60
N ASP A 114 -6.42 5.73 -8.93
CA ASP A 114 -7.60 6.28 -9.61
C ASP A 114 -8.90 5.59 -9.18
N LEU A 115 -8.84 4.29 -8.84
CA LEU A 115 -9.96 3.60 -8.20
C LEU A 115 -10.23 4.16 -6.79
N GLY A 116 -9.20 4.57 -6.06
CA GLY A 116 -9.31 5.15 -4.72
C GLY A 116 -10.21 6.38 -4.67
N GLU A 117 -10.23 7.17 -5.74
CA GLU A 117 -11.07 8.37 -5.90
C GLU A 117 -12.56 8.07 -6.15
N LYS A 118 -12.91 6.81 -6.46
CA LYS A 118 -14.30 6.41 -6.69
C LYS A 118 -15.02 6.15 -5.37
N ASN A 119 -16.30 6.47 -5.33
CA ASN A 119 -17.19 6.00 -4.27
C ASN A 119 -17.51 4.51 -4.43
N ASP A 120 -18.17 3.91 -3.43
CA ASP A 120 -18.46 2.48 -3.43
C ASP A 120 -19.34 2.04 -4.61
N THR A 121 -20.31 2.87 -5.03
CA THR A 121 -21.11 2.60 -6.23
C THR A 121 -20.22 2.48 -7.48
N GLY A 122 -19.28 3.41 -7.66
CA GLY A 122 -18.33 3.38 -8.77
C GLY A 122 -17.40 2.16 -8.74
N LEU A 123 -16.98 1.72 -7.54
CA LEU A 123 -16.19 0.50 -7.37
C LEU A 123 -17.00 -0.76 -7.69
N VAL A 124 -18.26 -0.82 -7.27
CA VAL A 124 -19.16 -1.93 -7.59
C VAL A 124 -19.36 -2.07 -9.10
N GLU A 125 -19.48 -0.96 -9.83
CA GLU A 125 -19.58 -1.00 -11.30
C GLU A 125 -18.29 -1.52 -11.96
N VAL A 126 -17.12 -1.21 -11.40
CA VAL A 126 -15.84 -1.81 -11.86
C VAL A 126 -15.88 -3.33 -11.66
N LEU A 127 -16.33 -3.80 -10.49
CA LEU A 127 -16.41 -5.23 -10.16
C LEU A 127 -17.41 -5.97 -11.07
N LYS A 128 -18.57 -5.37 -11.36
CA LYS A 128 -19.61 -5.96 -12.21
C LYS A 128 -19.19 -6.15 -13.67
N ARG A 129 -18.40 -5.22 -14.24
CA ARG A 129 -17.91 -5.33 -15.62
C ARG A 129 -17.10 -6.61 -15.89
N ARG A 130 -16.60 -7.25 -14.82
CA ARG A 130 -15.90 -8.54 -14.85
C ARG A 130 -16.78 -9.74 -14.48
N GLY A 131 -17.94 -9.49 -13.85
CA GLY A 131 -18.89 -10.50 -13.41
C GLY A 131 -19.86 -11.01 -14.49
N SER A 132 -19.75 -10.57 -15.74
CA SER A 132 -20.44 -11.19 -16.87
C SER A 132 -19.55 -12.24 -17.52
N PRO A 133 -19.62 -13.52 -17.13
CA PRO A 133 -19.31 -14.57 -18.08
C PRO A 133 -20.30 -14.44 -19.25
N GLY A 134 -19.83 -14.63 -20.47
CA GLY A 134 -20.69 -14.63 -21.65
C GLY A 134 -21.97 -15.43 -21.43
N GLY A 135 -23.10 -14.85 -21.84
CA GLY A 135 -24.29 -15.61 -22.16
C GLY A 135 -24.11 -16.41 -23.44
#